data_AF-A0AB39YWP1-F1
#
_entry.id   AF-A0AB39YWP1-F1
#
_cell.length_a   1.000
_cell.length_b   1.000
_cell.length_c   1.000
_cell.angle_alpha   90.00
_cell.angle_beta   90.00
_cell.angle_gamma   90.00
#
_symmetry.space_group_name_H-M   'P 1'
#
loop_
_entity.id
_entity.type
_entity.pdbx_description
1 polymer ?
#
loop_
_entity_poly.entity_id
_entity_poly.type
_entity_poly.pdbx_seq_one_letter_code
_entity_poly.pdbx_strand_id
1 'polypeptide(L)'
;MVGMMLKQLLYSTVVLTAITATPLVEVKWELGYEEGARATFIYHEVLHTALVALGLTALAMSPYLAIRARWRSAFAKMTYLAAVAPWAYVCCSKFAFAYKIQLRAISYISNDDHWHNLVFGFVSYCAIFCLAMEQILHWSLLYHLVTVLSKDWRTHFIIFL
;
A
#
# COMPACT_ATOMS: atom_id res chain seq x y z
N MET A 1 20.91 4.05 12.56
CA MET A 1 19.92 4.83 11.78
C MET A 1 19.57 4.16 10.43
N VAL A 2 20.56 3.80 9.60
CA VAL A 2 20.35 3.10 8.30
C VAL A 2 19.54 1.80 8.45
N GLY A 3 19.82 0.99 9.48
CA GLY A 3 19.11 -0.27 9.71
C GLY A 3 17.60 -0.12 10.01
N MET A 4 17.16 0.98 10.60
CA MET A 4 15.72 1.20 10.87
C MET A 4 14.98 1.61 9.58
N MET A 5 15.60 2.47 8.76
CA MET A 5 15.05 2.86 7.46
C MET A 5 14.95 1.68 6.50
N LEU A 6 15.97 0.80 6.47
CA LEU A 6 15.95 -0.38 5.62
C LEU A 6 14.81 -1.34 6.03
N LYS A 7 14.61 -1.56 7.33
CA LYS A 7 13.51 -2.38 7.84
C LYS A 7 12.15 -1.82 7.44
N GLN A 8 11.95 -0.51 7.56
CA GLN A 8 10.69 0.13 7.18
C GLN A 8 10.45 0.09 5.67
N LEU A 9 11.50 0.30 4.87
CA LEU A 9 11.42 0.19 3.41
C LEU A 9 11.04 -1.23 2.97
N LEU A 10 11.70 -2.25 3.54
CA LEU A 10 11.36 -3.64 3.26
C LEU A 10 9.94 -3.98 3.71
N TYR A 11 9.54 -3.54 4.90
CA TYR A 11 8.19 -3.75 5.42
C TYR A 11 7.13 -3.16 4.48
N SER A 12 7.23 -1.87 4.14
CA SER A 12 6.26 -1.20 3.26
C SER A 12 6.27 -1.78 1.84
N THR A 13 7.43 -2.24 1.36
CA THR A 13 7.54 -2.93 0.06
C THR A 13 6.81 -4.27 0.10
N VAL A 14 7.00 -5.07 1.15
CA VAL A 14 6.33 -6.36 1.32
C VAL A 14 4.81 -6.17 1.41
N VAL A 15 4.34 -5.19 2.18
CA VAL A 15 2.91 -4.87 2.30
C VAL A 15 2.33 -4.45 0.94
N LEU A 16 2.99 -3.54 0.21
CA LEU A 16 2.51 -3.11 -1.10
C LEU A 16 2.56 -4.26 -2.12
N THR A 17 3.60 -5.09 -2.07
CA THR A 17 3.71 -6.29 -2.91
C THR A 17 2.58 -7.26 -2.62
N ALA A 18 2.23 -7.49 -1.35
CA ALA A 18 1.12 -8.36 -0.98
C ALA A 18 -0.24 -7.86 -1.52
N ILE A 19 -0.46 -6.54 -1.54
CA ILE A 19 -1.68 -5.92 -2.09
C ILE A 19 -1.72 -5.94 -3.62
N THR A 20 -0.56 -5.86 -4.27
CA THR A 20 -0.46 -5.76 -5.73
C THR A 20 -0.33 -7.11 -6.41
N ALA A 21 0.28 -8.09 -5.75
CA ALA A 21 0.45 -9.47 -6.20
C ALA A 21 -0.79 -10.33 -5.96
N THR A 22 -1.86 -9.77 -5.39
CA THR A 22 -3.15 -10.44 -5.21
C THR A 22 -3.60 -11.00 -6.56
N PRO A 23 -3.75 -12.33 -6.69
CA PRO A 23 -4.02 -12.94 -7.98
C PRO A 23 -5.36 -12.45 -8.51
N LEU A 24 -5.42 -12.15 -9.81
CA LEU A 24 -6.72 -11.98 -10.46
C LEU A 24 -7.43 -13.33 -10.45
N VAL A 25 -8.54 -13.40 -9.72
CA VAL A 25 -9.45 -14.54 -9.79
C VAL A 25 -10.34 -14.34 -11.01
N GLU A 26 -9.96 -14.95 -12.13
CA GLU A 26 -10.86 -15.08 -13.28
C GLU A 26 -11.74 -16.31 -13.06
N VAL A 27 -13.03 -16.07 -12.79
CA VAL A 27 -14.04 -17.13 -12.76
C VAL A 27 -14.44 -17.39 -14.21
N LYS A 28 -13.86 -18.42 -14.82
CA LYS A 28 -14.27 -18.88 -16.15
C LYS A 28 -15.45 -19.82 -15.99
N TRP A 29 -16.60 -19.42 -16.52
CA TRP A 29 -17.77 -20.28 -16.67
C TRP A 29 -17.62 -21.07 -17.96
N GLU A 30 -17.25 -22.35 -17.87
CA GLU A 30 -17.27 -23.24 -19.03
C GLU A 30 -18.72 -23.70 -19.27
N LEU A 31 -19.40 -23.09 -20.25
CA LEU A 31 -20.70 -23.57 -20.73
C LEU A 31 -20.47 -24.85 -21.56
N GLY A 32 -20.72 -26.02 -20.98
CA GLY A 32 -20.78 -27.26 -21.78
C GLY A 32 -20.60 -28.59 -21.05
N TYR A 33 -20.20 -28.61 -19.77
CA TYR A 33 -20.04 -29.84 -19.00
C TYR A 33 -20.59 -29.64 -17.59
N GLU A 34 -21.35 -30.60 -17.07
CA GLU A 34 -22.06 -30.56 -15.78
C GLU A 34 -21.15 -30.51 -14.52
N GLU A 35 -19.87 -30.20 -14.63
CA GLU A 35 -18.97 -30.22 -13.47
C GLU A 35 -18.11 -28.96 -13.35
N GLY A 36 -18.58 -28.06 -12.47
CA GLY A 36 -17.71 -27.21 -11.64
C GLY A 36 -17.09 -25.97 -12.30
N ALA A 37 -17.45 -24.79 -11.79
CA ALA A 37 -16.73 -23.55 -12.10
C ALA A 37 -15.23 -23.70 -11.75
N ARG A 38 -14.35 -23.70 -12.76
CA ARG A 38 -12.90 -23.81 -12.57
C ARG A 38 -12.31 -22.41 -12.41
N ALA A 39 -11.91 -22.04 -11.20
CA ALA A 39 -11.19 -20.80 -10.94
C ALA A 39 -9.73 -20.96 -11.35
N THR A 40 -9.27 -20.23 -12.38
CA THR A 40 -7.86 -20.17 -12.76
C THR A 40 -7.20 -18.94 -12.14
N PHE A 41 -6.17 -19.14 -11.33
CA PHE A 41 -5.39 -18.06 -10.71
C PHE A 41 -4.24 -17.66 -11.64
N ILE A 42 -4.32 -16.47 -12.24
CA ILE A 42 -3.23 -15.92 -13.04
C ILE A 42 -2.36 -15.06 -12.12
N TYR A 43 -1.17 -15.55 -11.81
CA TYR A 43 -0.17 -14.77 -11.09
C TYR A 43 0.59 -13.89 -12.09
N HIS A 44 0.34 -12.59 -12.04
CA HIS A 44 1.20 -11.63 -12.73
C HIS A 44 2.63 -11.72 -12.19
N GLU A 45 3.63 -11.44 -13.01
CA GLU A 45 5.05 -11.56 -12.64
C GLU A 45 5.35 -10.87 -11.30
N VAL A 46 5.49 -11.70 -10.26
CA VAL A 46 5.64 -11.25 -8.86
C VAL A 46 6.91 -10.41 -8.71
N LEU A 47 7.95 -10.74 -9.49
CA LEU A 47 9.21 -10.00 -9.52
C LEU A 47 9.02 -8.57 -10.03
N HIS A 48 8.34 -8.38 -11.17
CA HIS A 48 8.05 -7.06 -11.71
C HIS A 48 7.21 -6.23 -10.71
N THR A 49 6.23 -6.89 -10.09
CA THR A 49 5.36 -6.27 -9.09
C THR A 49 6.13 -5.81 -7.85
N ALA A 50 7.05 -6.65 -7.35
CA ALA A 50 7.92 -6.32 -6.24
C ALA A 50 8.88 -5.17 -6.56
N LEU A 51 9.44 -5.12 -7.78
CA LEU A 51 10.31 -4.03 -8.23
C LEU A 51 9.56 -2.69 -8.30
N VAL A 52 8.35 -2.69 -8.85
CA VAL A 52 7.49 -1.50 -8.87
C VAL A 52 7.12 -1.07 -7.46
N ALA A 53 6.76 -2.01 -6.59
CA ALA A 53 6.43 -1.73 -5.19
C ALA A 53 7.63 -1.15 -4.43
N LEU A 54 8.84 -1.66 -4.66
CA LEU A 54 10.08 -1.15 -4.09
C LEU A 54 10.37 0.27 -4.57
N GLY A 55 10.24 0.53 -5.88
CA GLY A 55 10.41 1.87 -6.44
C GLY A 55 9.42 2.90 -5.87
N LEU A 56 8.14 2.53 -5.80
CA LEU A 56 7.10 3.38 -5.20
C LEU A 56 7.36 3.61 -3.70
N THR A 57 7.80 2.60 -2.96
CA THR A 57 8.10 2.71 -1.53
C THR A 57 9.33 3.59 -1.29
N ALA A 58 10.38 3.42 -2.09
CA ALA A 58 11.55 4.28 -2.07
C ALA A 58 11.19 5.74 -2.39
N LEU A 59 10.30 5.97 -3.36
CA LEU A 59 9.79 7.29 -3.70
C LEU A 59 8.98 7.89 -2.54
N ALA A 60 8.07 7.13 -1.94
CA ALA A 60 7.27 7.55 -0.79
C ALA A 60 8.13 7.88 0.43
N MET A 61 9.27 7.19 0.60
CA MET A 61 10.24 7.47 1.67
C MET A 61 11.27 8.54 1.30
N SER A 62 11.39 8.94 0.02
CA SER A 62 12.33 9.97 -0.45
C SER A 62 12.20 11.32 0.28
N PRO A 63 11.00 11.84 0.62
CA PRO A 63 10.92 13.06 1.41
C PRO A 63 11.63 12.93 2.76
N TYR A 64 11.73 11.75 3.40
CA TYR A 64 12.50 11.60 4.65
C TYR A 64 14.00 11.82 4.47
N LEU A 65 14.54 11.44 3.30
CA LEU A 65 15.94 11.68 2.96
C LEU A 65 16.19 13.15 2.65
N ALA A 66 15.23 13.81 1.97
CA ALA A 66 15.32 15.22 1.60
C ALA A 66 15.00 16.20 2.75
N ILE A 67 14.13 15.79 3.70
CA ILE A 67 13.74 16.51 4.92
C ILE A 67 14.99 16.89 5.75
N ARG A 68 16.01 16.03 5.75
CA ARG A 68 17.27 16.27 6.48
C ARG A 68 18.17 17.30 5.80
N ALA A 69 18.04 17.49 4.49
CA ALA A 69 19.00 18.25 3.69
C ALA A 69 18.59 19.71 3.45
N ARG A 70 17.30 20.02 3.20
CA ARG A 70 16.90 21.39 2.84
C ARG A 70 15.39 21.55 2.67
N TRP A 71 14.64 21.72 3.75
CA TRP A 71 13.23 22.14 3.62
C TRP A 71 13.04 23.58 4.09
N ARG A 72 13.29 24.50 3.15
CA ARG A 72 13.14 25.96 3.32
C ARG A 72 11.98 26.56 2.52
N SER A 73 11.20 25.77 1.77
CA SER A 73 10.32 26.29 0.72
C SER A 73 8.84 25.95 0.92
N ALA A 74 7.96 26.88 0.53
CA ALA A 74 6.49 26.73 0.51
C ALA A 74 6.01 25.49 -0.29
N PHE A 75 6.83 24.95 -1.19
CA PHE A 75 6.52 23.78 -2.01
C PHE A 75 6.67 22.42 -1.29
N ALA A 76 7.23 22.44 -0.09
CA ALA A 76 7.29 21.34 0.86
C ALA A 76 6.07 20.38 0.79
N LYS A 77 4.89 20.88 1.17
CA LYS A 77 3.66 20.07 1.24
C LYS A 77 3.32 19.37 -0.07
N MET A 78 3.52 20.08 -1.19
CA MET A 78 3.23 19.55 -2.53
C MET A 78 4.22 18.45 -2.91
N THR A 79 5.50 18.60 -2.60
CA THR A 79 6.52 17.57 -2.85
C THR A 79 6.28 16.31 -2.02
N TYR A 80 5.88 16.44 -0.74
CA TYR A 80 5.52 15.29 0.08
C TYR A 80 4.29 14.56 -0.48
N LEU A 81 3.23 15.31 -0.82
CA LEU A 81 2.03 14.72 -1.42
C LEU A 81 2.36 14.03 -2.75
N ALA A 82 3.16 14.65 -3.62
CA ALA A 82 3.57 14.06 -4.89
C ALA A 82 4.37 12.75 -4.72
N ALA A 83 5.10 12.59 -3.62
CA ALA A 83 5.87 11.39 -3.33
C ALA A 83 5.01 10.25 -2.75
N VAL A 84 4.08 10.56 -1.85
CA VAL A 84 3.24 9.56 -1.15
C VAL A 84 2.00 9.20 -1.95
N ALA A 85 1.43 10.15 -2.71
CA ALA A 85 0.18 9.94 -3.45
C ALA A 85 0.23 8.78 -4.46
N PRO A 86 1.31 8.57 -5.25
CA PRO A 86 1.38 7.43 -6.15
C PRO A 86 1.31 6.08 -5.40
N TRP A 87 1.99 5.98 -4.25
CA TRP A 87 1.97 4.78 -3.41
C TRP A 87 0.57 4.50 -2.86
N ALA A 88 -0.05 5.53 -2.26
CA ALA A 88 -1.40 5.43 -1.71
C ALA A 88 -2.44 5.12 -2.80
N TYR A 89 -2.31 5.74 -3.98
CA TYR A 89 -3.21 5.51 -5.10
C TYR A 89 -3.13 4.07 -5.61
N VAL A 90 -1.93 3.53 -5.81
CA VAL A 90 -1.74 2.13 -6.24
C VAL A 90 -2.29 1.17 -5.18
N CYS A 91 -2.00 1.42 -3.91
CA CYS A 91 -2.52 0.63 -2.80
C CYS A 91 -4.06 0.59 -2.79
N CYS A 92 -4.70 1.76 -2.79
CA CYS A 92 -6.17 1.87 -2.73
C CYS A 92 -6.87 1.31 -3.98
N SER A 93 -6.34 1.58 -5.18
CA SER A 93 -6.94 1.10 -6.43
C SER A 93 -6.88 -0.43 -6.55
N LYS A 94 -5.73 -1.03 -6.22
CA LYS A 94 -5.55 -2.49 -6.23
C LYS A 94 -6.40 -3.16 -5.15
N PHE A 95 -6.48 -2.58 -3.96
CA PHE A 95 -7.38 -3.04 -2.91
C PHE A 95 -8.84 -3.02 -3.37
N ALA A 96 -9.34 -1.88 -3.87
CA ALA A 96 -10.72 -1.73 -4.31
C ALA A 96 -11.10 -2.71 -5.44
N PHE A 97 -10.18 -2.94 -6.38
CA PHE A 97 -10.39 -3.90 -7.46
C PHE A 97 -10.48 -5.35 -6.94
N ALA A 98 -9.52 -5.77 -6.12
CA ALA A 98 -9.51 -7.10 -5.52
C ALA A 98 -10.71 -7.34 -4.59
N TYR A 99 -11.06 -6.34 -3.77
CA TYR A 99 -12.23 -6.35 -2.89
C TYR A 99 -13.53 -6.60 -3.66
N LYS A 100 -13.72 -5.89 -4.78
CA LYS A 100 -14.91 -6.05 -5.63
C LYS A 100 -14.99 -7.44 -6.27
N ILE A 101 -13.85 -8.00 -6.69
CA ILE A 101 -13.80 -9.36 -7.26
C ILE A 101 -14.09 -10.41 -6.19
N GLN A 102 -13.47 -10.30 -5.01
CA GLN A 102 -13.69 -11.26 -3.93
C GLN A 102 -15.13 -11.23 -3.42
N LEU A 103 -15.76 -10.06 -3.26
CA LEU A 103 -17.18 -9.99 -2.90
C LEU A 103 -18.10 -10.64 -3.94
N ARG A 104 -17.82 -10.44 -5.24
CA ARG A 104 -18.56 -11.12 -6.30
C ARG A 104 -18.37 -12.63 -6.19
N ALA A 105 -17.14 -13.12 -6.04
CA ALA A 105 -16.87 -14.54 -5.89
C ALA A 105 -17.59 -15.16 -4.68
N ILE A 106 -17.62 -14.47 -3.53
CA ILE A 106 -18.38 -14.92 -2.34
C ILE A 106 -19.89 -15.01 -2.65
N SER A 107 -20.45 -14.04 -3.38
CA SER A 107 -21.89 -14.04 -3.71
C SER A 107 -22.31 -15.15 -4.68
N TYR A 108 -21.38 -15.73 -5.44
CA TYR A 108 -21.66 -16.77 -6.44
C TYR A 108 -21.33 -18.19 -5.96
N ILE A 109 -20.65 -18.36 -4.82
CA ILE A 109 -20.31 -19.69 -4.29
C ILE A 109 -21.51 -20.26 -3.52
N SER A 110 -22.04 -21.37 -4.05
CA SER A 110 -23.14 -22.15 -3.46
C SER A 110 -22.66 -23.29 -2.53
N ASN A 111 -21.35 -23.51 -2.40
CA ASN A 111 -20.77 -24.66 -1.69
C ASN A 111 -20.10 -24.22 -0.38
N ASP A 112 -20.58 -24.73 0.76
CA ASP A 112 -20.20 -24.28 2.12
C ASP A 112 -18.71 -24.46 2.45
N ASP A 113 -18.07 -25.50 1.92
CA ASP A 113 -16.65 -25.81 2.21
C ASP A 113 -15.68 -24.81 1.56
N HIS A 114 -16.04 -24.22 0.42
CA HIS A 114 -15.20 -23.25 -0.28
C HIS A 114 -15.45 -21.81 0.19
N TRP A 115 -16.61 -21.56 0.78
CA TRP A 115 -16.99 -20.25 1.32
C TRP A 115 -16.08 -19.82 2.48
N HIS A 116 -15.80 -20.73 3.42
CA HIS A 116 -14.95 -20.44 4.59
C HIS A 116 -13.53 -20.01 4.20
N ASN A 117 -12.92 -20.70 3.24
CA ASN A 117 -11.58 -20.37 2.74
C ASN A 117 -11.54 -19.01 2.04
N LEU A 118 -12.60 -18.66 1.30
CA LEU A 118 -12.70 -17.36 0.64
C LEU A 118 -12.86 -16.22 1.64
N VAL A 119 -13.72 -16.41 2.64
CA VAL A 119 -13.94 -15.42 3.71
C VAL A 119 -12.67 -15.21 4.51
N PHE A 120 -11.95 -16.27 4.86
CA PHE A 120 -10.67 -16.17 5.57
C PHE A 120 -9.61 -15.41 4.75
N GLY A 121 -9.51 -15.71 3.46
CA GLY A 121 -8.63 -14.98 2.53
C GLY A 121 -8.99 -13.50 2.42
N PHE A 122 -10.27 -13.18 2.35
CA PHE A 122 -10.78 -11.81 2.31
C PHE A 122 -10.47 -11.03 3.60
N VAL A 123 -10.71 -11.64 4.78
CA VAL A 123 -10.37 -11.03 6.07
C VAL A 123 -8.87 -10.77 6.18
N SER A 124 -8.04 -11.73 5.76
CA SER A 124 -6.58 -11.59 5.73
C SER A 124 -6.15 -10.44 4.81
N TYR A 125 -6.79 -10.31 3.65
CA TYR A 125 -6.52 -9.23 2.70
C TYR A 125 -6.88 -7.85 3.26
N CYS A 126 -8.03 -7.75 3.94
CA CYS A 126 -8.42 -6.54 4.66
C CYS A 126 -7.43 -6.17 5.76
N ALA A 127 -6.91 -7.15 6.52
CA ALA A 127 -5.89 -6.89 7.53
C ALA A 127 -4.59 -6.33 6.93
N ILE A 128 -4.14 -6.86 5.79
CA ILE A 128 -2.96 -6.35 5.06
C ILE A 128 -3.20 -4.90 4.59
N PHE A 129 -4.40 -4.58 4.12
CA PHE A 129 -4.74 -3.21 3.74
C PHE A 129 -4.75 -2.25 4.95
N CYS A 130 -5.22 -2.69 6.12
CA CYS A 130 -5.12 -1.91 7.35
C CYS A 130 -3.67 -1.58 7.70
N LEU A 131 -2.74 -2.53 7.54
CA LEU A 131 -1.30 -2.29 7.73
C LEU A 131 -0.75 -1.25 6.73
N ALA A 132 -1.24 -1.26 5.48
CA ALA A 132 -0.87 -0.25 4.50
C ALA A 132 -1.39 1.15 4.87
N MET A 133 -2.63 1.23 5.35
CA MET A 133 -3.23 2.47 5.86
C MET A 133 -2.46 3.01 7.08
N GLU A 134 -2.05 2.12 7.98
CA GLU A 134 -1.20 2.47 9.13
C GLU A 134 0.13 3.08 8.66
N GLN A 135 0.76 2.54 7.61
CA GLN A 135 1.98 3.13 7.04
C GLN A 135 1.75 4.54 6.48
N ILE A 136 0.66 4.78 5.76
CA ILE A 136 0.32 6.12 5.24
C ILE A 136 0.09 7.12 6.39
N LEU A 137 -0.62 6.69 7.43
CA LEU A 137 -0.87 7.48 8.64
C LEU A 137 0.43 7.79 9.38
N HIS A 138 1.27 6.78 9.57
CA HIS A 138 2.57 6.92 10.22
C HIS A 138 3.46 7.91 9.47
N TRP A 139 3.48 7.82 8.14
CA TRP A 139 4.22 8.76 7.31
C TRP A 139 3.71 10.20 7.44
N SER A 140 2.40 10.36 7.48
CA SER A 140 1.73 11.66 7.60
C SER A 140 1.95 12.29 8.98
N LEU A 141 1.94 11.50 10.05
CA LEU A 141 2.27 11.95 11.41
C LEU A 141 3.73 12.41 11.50
N LEU A 142 4.66 11.63 10.96
CA LEU A 142 6.08 12.00 10.90
C LEU A 142 6.27 13.33 10.15
N TYR A 143 5.60 13.49 9.02
CA TYR A 143 5.62 14.73 8.25
C TYR A 143 5.12 15.93 9.08
N HIS A 144 3.99 15.79 9.77
CA HIS A 144 3.46 16.83 10.64
C HIS A 144 4.39 17.14 11.81
N LEU A 145 4.96 16.13 12.45
CA LEU A 145 5.88 16.32 13.57
C LEU A 145 7.14 17.09 13.14
N VAL A 146 7.77 16.69 12.04
CA VAL A 146 8.96 17.36 11.49
C VAL A 146 8.65 18.81 11.09
N THR A 147 7.51 19.05 10.45
CA THR A 147 7.13 20.41 10.03
C THR A 147 6.81 21.33 11.21
N VAL A 148 6.23 20.81 12.30
CA VAL A 148 6.01 21.56 13.54
C VAL A 148 7.34 21.87 14.23
N LEU A 149 8.20 20.86 14.44
CA LEU A 149 9.54 21.05 15.04
C LEU A 149 10.38 22.07 14.27
N SER A 150 10.34 22.04 12.93
CA SER A 150 11.05 22.98 12.07
C SER A 150 10.55 24.42 12.20
N LYS A 151 9.24 24.62 12.44
CA LYS A 151 8.67 25.95 12.70
C LYS A 151 9.08 26.47 14.08
N ASP A 152 9.06 25.61 15.09
CA ASP A 152 9.31 25.99 16.49
C ASP A 152 10.78 26.37 16.74
N TRP A 153 11.71 25.65 16.09
CA TRP A 153 13.12 26.05 16.06
C TRP A 153 13.33 27.44 15.43
N ARG A 154 12.50 27.80 14.44
CA ARG A 154 12.63 29.06 13.72
C ARG A 154 12.13 30.25 14.55
N THR A 155 11.09 30.08 15.36
CA THR A 155 10.60 31.09 16.30
C THR A 155 11.62 31.35 17.41
N HIS A 156 12.22 30.30 17.99
CA HIS A 156 13.23 30.48 19.03
C HIS A 156 14.54 31.13 18.54
N PHE A 157 14.97 30.85 17.30
CA PHE A 157 16.20 31.46 16.75
C PHE A 157 16.02 32.93 16.36
N ILE A 158 14.81 33.36 16.00
CA ILE A 158 14.51 34.77 15.66
C ILE A 158 14.34 35.63 16.92
N ILE A 159 13.94 35.04 18.05
CA ILE A 159 13.80 35.77 19.34
C ILE A 159 15.17 36.02 20.01
N PHE A 160 16.20 35.25 19.64
CA PHE A 160 17.54 35.34 20.22
C PHE A 160 18.53 36.20 19.41
N LEU A 161 18.07 36.88 18.35
CA LEU A 161 18.88 37.73 17.48
C LEU A 161 18.29 39.14 17.41
#